data_AF-A0A0E3R1D2-F1
#
_entry.id   AF-A0A0E3R1D2-F1
#
_cell.length_a   1.000
_cell.length_b   1.000
_cell.length_c   1.000
_cell.angle_alpha   90.00
_cell.angle_beta   90.00
_cell.angle_gamma   90.00
#
_symmetry.space_group_name_H-M   'P 1'
#
loop_
_entity.id
_entity.type
_entity.pdbx_description
1 polymer ?
#
loop_
_entity_poly.entity_id
_entity_poly.type
_entity_poly.pdbx_seq_one_letter_code
_entity_poly.pdbx_strand_id
1 'polypeptide(L)'
;MYQKVREKYLKIIEFKEVEFKEVEFKEVEFKEVEFKEVEFKEVEFKEVEFKEVEFKEVEFKEVEFKEVEFKETESLGKSKV
;
A
#
# COMPACT_ATOMS: atom_id res chain seq x y z
N MET A 1 -14.17 4.40 -10.68
CA MET A 1 -14.68 3.00 -10.79
C MET A 1 -14.02 2.26 -9.65
N TYR A 2 -14.79 1.84 -8.66
CA TYR A 2 -14.25 1.27 -7.43
C TYR A 2 -13.59 -0.08 -7.69
N GLN A 3 -12.32 -0.23 -7.32
CA GLN A 3 -11.58 -1.49 -7.47
C GLN A 3 -11.43 -2.18 -6.13
N LYS A 4 -11.63 -3.50 -6.10
CA LYS A 4 -11.45 -4.29 -4.88
C LYS A 4 -10.48 -5.43 -5.08
N VAL A 5 -9.48 -5.50 -4.21
CA VAL A 5 -8.47 -6.56 -4.14
C VAL A 5 -8.72 -7.34 -2.85
N ARG A 6 -8.98 -8.64 -2.95
CA ARG A 6 -9.24 -9.50 -1.78
C ARG A 6 -8.45 -10.80 -1.82
N GLU A 7 -8.17 -11.34 -0.64
CA GLU A 7 -7.66 -12.71 -0.43
C GLU A 7 -6.44 -13.01 -1.31
N LYS A 8 -5.51 -12.05 -1.35
CA LYS A 8 -4.30 -12.16 -2.16
C LYS A 8 -3.07 -12.24 -1.31
N TYR A 9 -2.16 -13.10 -1.76
CA TYR A 9 -0.79 -13.08 -1.32
C TYR A 9 0.09 -12.60 -2.46
N LEU A 10 0.78 -11.48 -2.22
CA LEU A 10 1.56 -10.76 -3.19
C LEU A 10 3.02 -10.74 -2.73
N LYS A 11 3.90 -11.31 -3.55
CA LYS A 11 5.33 -11.46 -3.28
C LYS A 11 6.14 -10.79 -4.37
N ILE A 12 7.18 -10.05 -3.98
CA ILE A 12 8.17 -9.45 -4.89
C ILE A 12 7.45 -8.56 -5.91
N ILE A 13 6.94 -7.43 -5.46
CA ILE A 13 6.22 -6.48 -6.31
C ILE A 13 6.83 -5.11 -6.19
N GLU A 14 6.99 -4.45 -7.33
CA GLU A 14 7.43 -3.08 -7.40
C GLU A 14 6.35 -2.24 -8.09
N PHE A 15 5.95 -1.15 -7.44
CA PHE A 15 5.07 -0.13 -8.00
C PHE A 15 5.87 1.14 -8.23
N LYS A 16 5.92 1.60 -9.48
CA LYS A 16 6.63 2.81 -9.92
C LYS A 16 5.69 3.73 -10.65
N GLU A 17 5.61 4.99 -10.22
CA GLU A 17 4.80 6.04 -10.87
C GLU A 17 3.33 5.62 -11.02
N VAL A 18 2.77 5.01 -9.99
CA VAL A 18 1.39 4.48 -9.97
C VAL A 18 0.49 5.35 -9.12
N GLU A 19 -0.74 5.55 -9.57
CA GLU A 19 -1.80 6.15 -8.77
C GLU A 19 -2.93 5.15 -8.51
N PHE A 20 -3.23 4.91 -7.22
CA PHE A 20 -4.38 4.13 -6.79
C PHE A 20 -5.53 5.07 -6.41
N LYS A 21 -6.64 4.97 -7.13
CA LYS A 21 -7.85 5.78 -6.93
C LYS A 21 -9.05 4.91 -6.63
N GLU A 22 -9.78 5.20 -5.55
CA GLU A 22 -11.01 4.49 -5.17
C GLU A 22 -10.79 2.96 -5.06
N VAL A 23 -9.78 2.54 -4.30
CA VAL A 23 -9.37 1.12 -4.18
C VAL A 23 -9.58 0.61 -2.76
N GLU A 24 -10.02 -0.63 -2.61
CA GLU A 24 -10.05 -1.33 -1.32
C GLU A 24 -9.23 -2.61 -1.38
N PHE A 25 -8.28 -2.72 -0.44
CA PHE A 25 -7.52 -3.93 -0.16
C PHE A 25 -8.09 -4.59 1.09
N LYS A 26 -8.60 -5.82 0.97
CA LYS A 26 -9.15 -6.59 2.10
C LYS A 26 -8.49 -7.96 2.21
N GLU A 27 -7.98 -8.34 3.38
CA GLU A 27 -7.37 -9.67 3.59
C GLU A 27 -6.22 -9.91 2.59
N VAL A 28 -5.28 -8.97 2.50
CA VAL A 28 -4.14 -9.03 1.57
C VAL A 28 -2.84 -9.06 2.35
N GLU A 29 -1.92 -9.94 1.97
CA GLU A 29 -0.56 -9.94 2.50
C GLU A 29 0.44 -9.60 1.39
N PHE A 30 1.23 -8.55 1.62
CA PHE A 30 2.34 -8.09 0.78
C PHE A 30 3.66 -8.50 1.41
N LYS A 31 4.55 -9.15 0.65
CA LYS A 31 5.90 -9.50 1.09
C LYS A 31 6.94 -9.01 0.06
N GLU A 32 7.99 -8.35 0.53
CA GLU A 32 9.08 -7.82 -0.30
C GLU A 32 8.52 -6.87 -1.37
N VAL A 33 7.95 -5.73 -0.94
CA VAL A 33 7.30 -4.77 -1.83
C VAL A 33 7.98 -3.41 -1.78
N GLU A 34 8.17 -2.80 -2.95
CA GLU A 34 8.67 -1.43 -3.07
C GLU A 34 7.62 -0.53 -3.73
N PHE A 35 7.34 0.61 -3.09
CA PHE A 35 6.53 1.68 -3.64
C PHE A 35 7.40 2.91 -3.92
N LYS A 36 7.49 3.32 -5.18
CA LYS A 36 8.27 4.47 -5.62
C LYS A 36 7.41 5.44 -6.43
N GLU A 37 7.31 6.69 -5.97
CA GLU A 37 6.52 7.73 -6.63
C GLU A 37 5.06 7.29 -6.80
N VAL A 38 4.44 6.84 -5.70
CA VAL A 38 3.08 6.28 -5.70
C VAL A 38 2.12 7.19 -4.93
N GLU A 39 0.93 7.43 -5.49
CA GLU A 39 -0.14 8.17 -4.81
C GLU A 39 -1.32 7.26 -4.51
N PHE A 40 -1.81 7.30 -3.27
CA PHE A 40 -3.04 6.64 -2.84
C PHE A 40 -4.12 7.69 -2.58
N LYS A 41 -5.24 7.64 -3.31
CA LYS A 41 -6.38 8.55 -3.18
C LYS A 41 -7.68 7.78 -2.96
N GLU A 42 -8.36 8.06 -1.85
CA GLU A 42 -9.63 7.40 -1.48
C GLU A 42 -9.46 5.88 -1.43
N VAL A 43 -8.45 5.42 -0.67
CA VAL A 43 -8.07 4.00 -0.57
C VAL A 43 -8.34 3.47 0.83
N GLU A 44 -8.91 2.27 0.93
CA GLU A 44 -9.08 1.57 2.21
C GLU A 44 -8.22 0.30 2.26
N PHE A 45 -7.48 0.15 3.36
CA PHE A 45 -6.78 -1.09 3.71
C PHE A 45 -7.46 -1.73 4.92
N LYS A 46 -7.92 -2.97 4.77
CA LYS A 46 -8.59 -3.75 5.81
C LYS A 46 -7.98 -5.13 5.96
N GLU A 47 -7.54 -5.50 7.15
CA GLU A 47 -6.93 -6.81 7.41
C GLU A 47 -5.74 -7.05 6.46
N VAL A 48 -4.83 -6.08 6.36
CA VAL A 48 -3.69 -6.11 5.42
C VAL A 48 -2.39 -6.22 6.18
N GLU A 49 -1.50 -7.10 5.72
CA GLU A 49 -0.16 -7.25 6.29
C GLU A 49 0.90 -6.88 5.24
N PHE A 50 1.86 -6.04 5.63
CA PHE A 50 3.05 -5.75 4.85
C PHE A 50 4.28 -6.31 5.57
N LYS A 51 5.08 -7.12 4.86
CA LYS A 51 6.35 -7.67 5.29
C LYS A 51 7.46 -7.19 4.35
N GLU A 52 8.56 -6.65 4.88
CA GLU A 52 9.70 -6.18 4.08
C GLU A 52 9.24 -5.17 3.01
N VAL A 53 8.73 -4.02 3.46
CA VAL A 53 8.16 -3.00 2.56
C VAL A 53 8.99 -1.71 2.58
N GLU A 54 9.31 -1.21 1.39
CA GLU A 54 9.98 0.07 1.18
C GLU A 54 9.01 1.11 0.59
N PHE A 55 9.00 2.31 1.17
CA PHE A 55 8.27 3.46 0.65
C PHE A 55 9.22 4.60 0.28
N LYS A 56 9.11 5.06 -0.96
CA LYS A 56 9.87 6.19 -1.50
C LYS A 56 8.94 7.14 -2.26
N GLU A 57 8.88 8.38 -1.79
CA GLU A 57 8.06 9.44 -2.42
C GLU A 57 6.60 9.00 -2.58
N VAL A 58 6.00 8.52 -1.49
CA VAL A 58 4.61 8.06 -1.45
C VAL A 58 3.72 9.07 -0.76
N GLU A 59 2.58 9.37 -1.38
CA GLU A 59 1.57 10.29 -0.86
C GLU A 59 0.25 9.57 -0.58
N PHE A 60 -0.39 9.93 0.54
CA PHE A 60 -1.66 9.36 0.96
C PHE A 60 -2.70 10.47 1.10
N LYS A 61 -3.85 10.32 0.44
CA LYS A 61 -4.96 11.26 0.51
C LYS A 61 -6.27 10.53 0.72
N GLU A 62 -6.97 10.84 1.81
CA GLU A 62 -8.25 10.20 2.17
C GLU A 62 -8.09 8.67 2.25
N VAL A 63 -7.04 8.21 2.95
CA VAL A 63 -6.72 6.78 3.10
C VAL A 63 -7.08 6.31 4.51
N GLU A 64 -7.77 5.16 4.58
CA GLU A 64 -8.14 4.51 5.83
C GLU A 64 -7.37 3.19 6.02
N PHE A 65 -6.89 2.96 7.25
CA PHE A 65 -6.23 1.71 7.65
C PHE A 65 -6.99 1.06 8.80
N LYS A 66 -7.46 -0.18 8.61
CA LYS A 66 -8.18 -0.99 9.60
C LYS A 66 -7.48 -2.34 9.73
N GLU A 67 -6.97 -2.66 10.92
CA GLU A 67 -6.26 -3.93 11.18
C GLU A 67 -5.10 -4.15 10.19
N VAL A 68 -4.23 -3.14 10.08
CA VAL A 68 -3.06 -3.17 9.18
C VAL A 68 -1.79 -3.34 10.00
N GLU A 69 -0.97 -4.32 9.62
CA GLU A 69 0.32 -4.61 10.24
C GLU A 69 1.48 -4.34 9.27
N PHE A 70 2.56 -3.76 9.79
CA PHE A 70 3.82 -3.57 9.07
C PHE A 70 4.94 -4.28 9.82
N LYS A 71 5.63 -5.21 9.15
CA LYS A 71 6.80 -5.93 9.65
C LYS A 71 7.98 -5.58 8.76
N GLU A 72 9.04 -5.04 9.35
CA GLU A 72 10.27 -4.64 8.66
C GLU A 72 9.98 -3.65 7.52
N THR A 73 9.82 -2.37 7.88
CA THR A 73 9.54 -1.31 6.92
C THR A 73 10.67 -0.29 6.89
N GLU A 74 11.05 0.11 5.69
CA GLU A 74 11.98 1.20 5.44
C GLU A 74 11.25 2.34 4.69
N SER A 75 11.47 3.58 5.14
CA SER A 75 10.87 4.77 4.53
C SER A 75 11.99 5.71 4.12
N LEU A 76 12.23 5.83 2.82
CA LEU A 76 13.29 6.64 2.22
C LEU A 76 12.68 7.80 1.43
N GLY A 77 12.13 8.79 2.13
CA GLY A 77 11.58 9.98 1.50
C GLY A 77 10.67 10.78 2.42
N LYS A 78 10.30 11.99 1.99
CA LYS A 78 9.28 12.79 2.68
C LYS A 78 7.91 12.23 2.32
N SER A 79 7.46 11.20 3.01
CA SER A 79 6.08 10.75 2.93
C SER A 79 5.21 11.84 3.54
N LYS A 80 4.35 12.46 2.72
CA LYS A 80 3.42 13.48 3.17
C LYS A 80 2.09 12.79 3.44
N VAL A 81 1.73 12.73 4.72
CA VAL A 81 0.42 12.27 5.20
C VAL A 81 -0.54 13.45 5.21
#